data_AF-A0A399H0Z5-F1
#
_entry.id   AF-A0A399H0Z5-F1
#
_cell.length_a   1.000
_cell.length_b   1.000
_cell.length_c   1.000
_cell.angle_alpha   90.00
_cell.angle_beta   90.00
_cell.angle_gamma   90.00
#
_symmetry.space_group_name_H-M   'P 1'
#
loop_
_entity.id
_entity.type
_entity.pdbx_description
1 polymer ?
#
loop_
_entity_poly.entity_id
_entity_poly.type
_entity_poly.pdbx_seq_one_letter_code
_entity_poly.pdbx_strand_id
1 'polypeptide(L)'
;MTLTEQYAEYLDTYQCTVRDQVEHTLTSDAPGVIQSFGIREDERGVWADIVIELRGVDKLYCRSTLVIDAASHPPTDPAGFAATLFSTNGNEEELVITRLRRQWVEND
;
A
#
# COMPACT_ATOMS: atom_id res chain seq x y z
N MET A 1 7.81 -16.08 16.31
CA MET A 1 6.59 -15.74 15.56
C MET A 1 6.76 -14.30 15.13
N THR A 2 6.76 -14.07 13.83
CA THR A 2 6.93 -12.75 13.21
C THR A 2 5.60 -11.99 13.22
N LEU A 3 5.62 -10.67 13.05
CA LEU A 3 4.38 -9.89 12.94
C LEU A 3 3.59 -10.28 11.70
N THR A 4 4.28 -10.61 10.61
CA THR A 4 3.69 -11.09 9.35
C THR A 4 2.95 -12.41 9.57
N GLU A 5 3.51 -13.34 10.35
CA GLU A 5 2.81 -14.58 10.72
C GLU A 5 1.64 -14.34 11.66
N GLN A 6 1.80 -13.43 12.63
CA GLN A 6 0.77 -13.13 13.64
C GLN A 6 -0.48 -12.48 13.03
N TYR A 7 -0.31 -11.69 11.97
CA TYR A 7 -1.38 -10.91 11.34
C TYR A 7 -1.63 -11.30 9.88
N ALA A 8 -1.26 -12.52 9.47
CA ALA A 8 -1.30 -12.97 8.08
C ALA A 8 -2.67 -12.75 7.40
N GLU A 9 -3.78 -13.11 8.05
CA GLU A 9 -5.14 -12.94 7.47
C GLU A 9 -5.51 -11.46 7.24
N TYR A 10 -5.09 -10.58 8.15
CA TYR A 10 -5.35 -9.13 8.03
C TYR A 10 -4.48 -8.50 6.94
N LEU A 11 -3.22 -8.93 6.85
CA LEU A 11 -2.29 -8.47 5.82
C LEU A 11 -2.71 -8.94 4.42
N ASP A 12 -3.23 -10.16 4.30
CA ASP A 12 -3.80 -10.68 3.04
C ASP A 12 -5.04 -9.88 2.62
N THR A 13 -5.95 -9.61 3.56
CA THR A 13 -7.14 -8.79 3.31
C THR A 13 -6.77 -7.37 2.87
N TYR A 14 -5.78 -6.76 3.52
CA TYR A 14 -5.25 -5.45 3.14
C TYR A 14 -4.63 -5.46 1.76
N GLN A 15 -3.79 -6.45 1.47
CA GLN A 15 -3.16 -6.60 0.17
C GLN A 15 -4.20 -6.71 -0.96
N CYS A 16 -5.27 -7.49 -0.75
CA CYS A 16 -6.36 -7.59 -1.72
C CYS A 16 -7.08 -6.25 -1.88
N THR A 17 -7.43 -5.60 -0.77
CA THR A 17 -8.15 -4.31 -0.79
C THR A 17 -7.35 -3.23 -1.51
N VAL A 18 -6.08 -3.05 -1.16
CA VAL A 18 -5.21 -2.04 -1.77
C VAL A 18 -4.99 -2.34 -3.25
N ARG A 19 -4.79 -3.61 -3.62
CA ARG A 19 -4.62 -4.01 -5.01
C ARG A 19 -5.85 -3.63 -5.84
N ASP A 20 -7.05 -4.05 -5.41
CA ASP A 20 -8.29 -3.77 -6.13
C ASP A 20 -8.52 -2.26 -6.31
N GLN A 21 -8.23 -1.47 -5.27
CA GLN A 21 -8.35 0.00 -5.30
C GLN A 21 -7.35 0.66 -6.25
N VAL A 22 -6.08 0.23 -6.21
CA VAL A 22 -5.04 0.76 -7.10
C VAL A 22 -5.37 0.37 -8.54
N GLU A 23 -5.76 -0.87 -8.82
CA GLU A 23 -6.17 -1.32 -10.15
C GLU A 23 -7.35 -0.52 -10.70
N HIS A 24 -8.34 -0.20 -9.86
CA HIS A 24 -9.46 0.65 -10.24
C HIS A 24 -9.01 2.06 -10.66
N THR A 25 -8.09 2.66 -9.90
CA THR A 25 -7.50 3.97 -10.21
C THR A 25 -6.67 3.91 -11.50
N LEU A 26 -5.84 2.87 -11.65
CA LEU A 26 -5.00 2.68 -12.83
C LEU A 26 -5.83 2.44 -14.10
N THR A 27 -7.06 1.95 -13.97
CA THR A 27 -7.97 1.81 -15.10
C THR A 27 -8.69 3.12 -15.45
N SER A 28 -9.04 3.92 -14.44
CA SER A 28 -9.95 5.06 -14.60
C SER A 28 -9.24 6.41 -14.81
N ASP A 29 -8.10 6.62 -14.14
CA ASP A 29 -7.51 7.96 -13.98
C ASP A 29 -6.07 8.08 -14.48
N ALA A 30 -5.24 7.09 -14.20
CA ALA A 30 -3.81 7.10 -14.52
C ALA A 30 -3.43 5.76 -15.14
N PRO A 31 -3.59 5.58 -16.47
CA PRO A 31 -3.42 4.29 -17.12
C PRO A 31 -2.07 3.68 -16.77
N GLY A 32 -2.07 2.50 -16.16
CA GLY A 32 -0.87 1.81 -15.69
C GLY A 32 -1.15 0.39 -15.25
N VAL A 33 -0.12 -0.32 -14.79
CA VAL A 33 -0.22 -1.69 -14.29
C VAL A 33 0.59 -1.85 -13.01
N ILE A 34 0.08 -2.64 -12.07
CA ILE A 34 0.85 -3.04 -10.89
C ILE A 34 1.86 -4.11 -11.33
N GLN A 35 3.14 -3.82 -11.19
CA GLN A 35 4.23 -4.75 -11.48
C GLN A 35 4.47 -5.70 -10.29
N SER A 36 4.44 -5.16 -9.07
CA SER A 36 4.56 -5.96 -7.87
C SER A 36 3.85 -5.31 -6.69
N PHE A 37 3.29 -6.13 -5.82
CA PHE A 37 2.81 -5.73 -4.50
C PHE A 37 3.22 -6.82 -3.51
N GLY A 38 3.88 -6.42 -2.43
CA GLY A 38 4.39 -7.37 -1.43
C GLY A 38 4.40 -6.79 -0.02
N ILE A 39 4.44 -7.68 0.95
CA ILE A 39 4.59 -7.38 2.37
C ILE A 39 5.97 -7.83 2.82
N ARG A 40 6.69 -6.97 3.55
CA ARG A 40 8.00 -7.29 4.15
C ARG A 40 8.02 -6.90 5.62
N GLU A 41 8.85 -7.56 6.40
CA GLU A 41 9.08 -7.24 7.82
C GLU A 41 10.55 -6.90 8.06
N ASP A 42 10.79 -5.85 8.84
CA ASP A 42 12.10 -5.47 9.34
C ASP A 42 12.04 -5.09 10.83
N GLU A 43 13.16 -4.63 11.39
CA GLU A 43 13.27 -4.25 12.81
C GLU A 43 12.28 -3.15 13.24
N ARG A 44 11.79 -2.34 12.29
CA ARG A 44 10.81 -1.30 12.55
C ARG A 44 9.37 -1.81 12.46
N GLY A 45 9.13 -2.89 11.74
CA GLY A 45 7.84 -3.58 11.68
C GLY A 45 7.49 -4.03 10.27
N VAL A 46 6.20 -4.04 9.95
CA VAL A 46 5.70 -4.59 8.68
C VAL A 46 5.41 -3.48 7.69
N TRP A 47 5.90 -3.65 6.47
CA TRP A 47 5.79 -2.71 5.37
C TRP A 47 5.03 -3.32 4.19
N ALA A 48 4.29 -2.48 3.49
CA ALA A 48 3.72 -2.79 2.18
C ALA A 48 4.48 -2.04 1.10
N ASP A 49 4.99 -2.79 0.12
CA ASP A 49 5.72 -2.26 -1.02
C ASP A 49 4.90 -2.47 -2.30
N ILE A 50 4.74 -1.41 -3.09
CA ILE A 50 4.05 -1.44 -4.38
C ILE A 50 4.93 -0.81 -5.46
N VAL A 51 4.96 -1.46 -6.63
CA VAL A 51 5.60 -0.97 -7.85
C VAL A 51 4.55 -0.91 -8.95
N ILE A 52 4.43 0.26 -9.57
CA ILE A 52 3.47 0.56 -10.62
C ILE A 52 4.23 1.04 -11.84
N GLU A 53 3.92 0.49 -13.01
CA GLU A 53 4.33 1.03 -14.30
C GLU A 53 3.21 1.90 -14.86
N LEU A 54 3.50 3.17 -15.13
CA LEU A 54 2.53 4.09 -15.74
C LEU A 54 2.66 4.04 -17.26
N ARG A 55 1.54 3.85 -17.95
CA ARG A 55 1.48 3.84 -19.42
C ARG A 55 1.76 5.25 -19.94
N GLY A 56 2.71 5.35 -20.87
CA GLY A 56 3.12 6.63 -21.46
C GLY A 56 4.25 7.32 -20.68
N VAL A 57 4.71 6.76 -19.56
CA VAL A 57 5.84 7.29 -18.80
C VAL A 57 6.93 6.21 -18.69
N ASP A 58 8.16 6.54 -19.05
CA ASP A 58 9.32 5.63 -18.93
C ASP A 58 9.87 5.59 -17.49
N LYS A 59 8.99 5.50 -16.49
CA LYS A 59 9.34 5.50 -15.06
C LYS A 59 8.42 4.57 -14.28
N LEU A 60 9.04 3.83 -13.35
CA LEU A 60 8.33 3.05 -12.33
C LEU A 60 8.04 3.94 -11.12
N TYR A 61 6.80 3.89 -10.65
CA TYR A 61 6.41 4.43 -9.37
C TYR A 61 6.59 3.34 -8.30
N CYS A 62 7.49 3.57 -7.36
CA CYS A 62 7.73 2.69 -6.22
C CYS A 62 7.30 3.39 -4.94
N ARG A 63 6.57 2.68 -4.07
CA ARG A 63 6.19 3.17 -2.76
C ARG A 63 6.36 2.08 -1.71
N SER A 64 6.85 2.50 -0.54
CA SER A 64 6.96 1.69 0.67
C SER A 64 6.20 2.38 1.78
N THR A 65 5.28 1.66 2.42
CA THR A 65 4.41 2.14 3.49
C THR A 65 4.63 1.30 4.73
N LEU A 66 4.83 1.93 5.89
CA LEU A 66 4.85 1.22 7.16
C LEU A 66 3.42 0.96 7.62
N VAL A 67 3.03 -0.31 7.60
CA VAL A 67 1.67 -0.77 7.93
C VAL A 67 1.56 -1.11 9.43
N ILE A 68 2.62 -1.66 10.00
CA ILE A 68 2.72 -1.96 11.43
C ILE A 68 4.02 -1.38 11.96
N ASP A 69 3.94 -0.45 12.92
CA ASP A 69 5.11 0.03 13.66
C ASP A 69 5.30 -0.82 14.93
N ALA A 70 6.38 -1.62 14.94
CA ALA A 70 6.71 -2.52 16.04
C ALA A 70 7.10 -1.77 17.33
N ALA A 71 7.61 -0.54 17.21
CA ALA A 71 8.08 0.25 18.34
C ALA A 71 6.97 1.07 18.99
N SER A 72 6.01 1.54 18.18
CA SER A 72 5.03 2.52 18.66
C SER A 72 3.85 1.85 19.38
N HIS A 73 3.17 0.86 18.80
CA HIS A 73 1.94 0.29 19.36
C HIS A 73 1.75 -1.16 18.85
N PRO A 74 2.33 -2.20 19.47
CA PRO A 74 1.97 -3.57 19.09
C PRO A 74 0.46 -3.73 19.36
N PRO A 75 -0.35 -4.04 18.34
CA PRO A 75 -1.79 -4.10 18.51
C PRO A 75 -2.12 -5.19 19.54
N THR A 76 -2.57 -4.78 20.72
CA THR A 76 -2.93 -5.71 21.80
C THR A 76 -4.18 -6.53 21.49
N ASP A 77 -4.95 -6.14 20.46
CA ASP A 77 -6.15 -6.84 20.00
C ASP A 77 -6.27 -6.83 18.46
N PRO A 78 -6.62 -7.95 17.80
CA PRO A 78 -6.76 -8.06 16.35
C PRO A 78 -7.81 -7.13 15.70
N ALA A 79 -8.86 -6.73 16.42
CA ALA A 79 -9.89 -5.83 15.88
C ALA A 79 -9.39 -4.37 15.82
N GLY A 80 -8.65 -3.93 16.85
CA GLY A 80 -7.98 -2.62 16.86
C GLY A 80 -6.91 -2.51 15.77
N PHE A 81 -6.28 -3.63 15.43
CA PHE A 81 -5.35 -3.73 14.33
C PHE A 81 -6.02 -3.50 12.97
N ALA A 82 -7.09 -4.25 12.67
CA ALA A 82 -7.85 -4.09 11.43
C ALA A 82 -8.33 -2.63 11.25
N ALA A 83 -8.89 -2.03 12.30
CA ALA A 83 -9.34 -0.64 12.26
C ALA A 83 -8.23 0.36 11.93
N THR A 84 -7.03 0.18 12.53
CA THR A 84 -5.86 1.04 12.26
C THR A 84 -5.35 0.85 10.83
N LEU A 85 -5.35 -0.39 10.35
CA LEU A 85 -4.90 -0.75 9.02
C LEU A 85 -5.78 -0.12 7.93
N PHE A 86 -7.10 -0.24 8.06
CA PHE A 86 -8.06 0.34 7.11
C PHE A 86 -8.19 1.87 7.25
N SER A 87 -8.01 2.42 8.45
CA SER A 87 -7.93 3.87 8.67
C SER A 87 -6.69 4.49 8.03
N THR A 88 -5.55 3.80 8.04
CA THR A 88 -4.32 4.27 7.40
C THR A 88 -4.47 4.19 5.88
N ASN A 89 -5.15 3.14 5.39
CA ASN A 89 -5.42 2.95 3.96
C ASN A 89 -6.21 4.12 3.33
N GLY A 90 -7.23 4.66 4.02
CA GLY A 90 -8.02 5.79 3.52
C GLY A 90 -7.22 7.10 3.35
N ASN A 91 -6.23 7.36 4.21
CA ASN A 91 -5.35 8.54 4.07
C ASN A 91 -4.27 8.33 3.00
N GLU A 92 -3.87 7.08 2.77
CA GLU A 92 -2.86 6.74 1.77
C GLU A 92 -3.40 6.73 0.34
N GLU A 93 -4.67 6.36 0.16
CA GLU A 93 -5.42 6.42 -1.09
C GLU A 93 -5.36 7.84 -1.69
N GLU A 94 -5.67 8.86 -0.87
CA GLU A 94 -5.63 10.26 -1.29
C GLU A 94 -4.21 10.72 -1.70
N LEU A 95 -3.18 10.17 -1.04
CA LEU A 95 -1.77 10.51 -1.31
C LEU A 95 -1.19 9.76 -2.51
N VAL A 96 -1.52 8.48 -2.74
CA VAL A 96 -1.08 7.73 -3.94
C VAL A 96 -1.70 8.39 -5.17
N ILE A 97 -3.03 8.56 -5.18
CA ILE A 97 -3.77 9.00 -6.36
C ILE A 97 -3.38 10.43 -6.74
N THR A 98 -3.34 11.35 -5.77
CA THR A 98 -2.96 12.74 -6.04
C THR A 98 -1.53 12.86 -6.55
N ARG A 99 -0.61 12.02 -6.05
CA ARG A 99 0.81 12.07 -6.43
C ARG A 99 1.08 11.37 -7.77
N LEU A 100 0.40 10.26 -8.04
CA LEU A 100 0.40 9.61 -9.37
C LEU A 100 -0.16 10.56 -10.43
N ARG A 101 -1.31 11.20 -10.16
CA ARG A 101 -1.90 12.22 -11.05
C ARG A 101 -0.94 13.38 -11.29
N ARG A 102 -0.30 13.92 -10.24
CA ARG A 102 0.67 15.01 -10.39
C ARG A 102 1.86 14.58 -11.26
N GLN A 103 2.45 13.42 -10.98
CA GLN A 103 3.58 12.92 -11.78
C GLN A 103 3.19 12.65 -13.23
N TRP A 104 2.00 12.14 -13.50
CA TRP A 104 1.55 11.92 -14.88
C TRP A 104 1.39 13.25 -15.64
N VAL A 105 0.70 14.24 -15.05
CA VAL A 105 0.53 15.58 -15.64
C VAL A 105 1.87 16.31 -15.83
N GLU A 106 2.87 16.07 -14.96
CA GLU A 106 4.20 16.67 -15.09
C GLU A 106 5.10 15.99 -16.16
N ASN A 107 4.74 14.79 -16.65
CA ASN A 107 5.52 14.06 -17.66
C ASN A 107 4.81 13.95 -19.03
N ASP A 108 3.59 14.49 -19.20
CA ASP A 108 2.89 14.70 -20.49
C ASP A 108 3.30 16.04 -21.12
#